data_AF-A0A6I6LBR4-F1
#
_entry.id   AF-A0A6I6LBR4-F1
#
_cell.length_a   1.000
_cell.length_b   1.000
_cell.length_c   1.000
_cell.angle_alpha   90.00
_cell.angle_beta   90.00
_cell.angle_gamma   90.00
#
_symmetry.space_group_name_H-M   'P 1'
#
loop_
_entity.id
_entity.type
_entity.pdbx_description
1 polymer ?
#
loop_
_entity_poly.entity_id
_entity_poly.type
_entity_poly.pdbx_seq_one_letter_code
_entity_poly.pdbx_strand_id
1 'polypeptide(L)' 'MTIAGHQTSISLEPLFWDALKRAADKRSLPVNALVAQIDVERLESASPCGLASAIRLWVSANRE' A
#
# COMPACT_ATOMS: atom_id res chain seq x y z
N MET A 1 -11.86 2.95 -0.32
CA MET A 1 -11.24 2.53 0.96
C MET A 1 -10.97 3.79 1.76
N THR A 2 -11.27 3.79 3.06
CA THR A 2 -10.97 4.94 3.93
C THR A 2 -9.61 4.71 4.58
N ILE A 3 -8.67 5.62 4.34
CA ILE A 3 -7.36 5.62 4.99
C ILE A 3 -7.27 6.89 5.82
N ALA A 4 -6.98 6.75 7.12
CA ALA A 4 -6.88 7.87 8.06
C ALA A 4 -8.09 8.84 8.04
N GLY A 5 -9.31 8.33 7.79
CA GLY A 5 -10.52 9.14 7.71
C GLY A 5 -10.77 9.83 6.36
N HIS A 6 -9.86 9.73 5.40
CA HIS A 6 -10.05 10.24 4.03
C HIS A 6 -10.45 9.11 3.08
N GLN A 7 -11.46 9.37 2.24
CA GLN A 7 -11.82 8.46 1.16
C GLN A 7 -10.75 8.55 0.06
N THR A 8 -9.81 7.61 0.06
CA THR A 8 -8.78 7.55 -0.97
C THR A 8 -9.22 6.57 -2.06
N SER A 9 -9.51 7.11 -3.24
CA SER A 9 -9.72 6.29 -4.45
C SER A 9 -8.36 5.96 -5.06
N ILE A 10 -7.89 4.73 -4.82
CA ILE A 10 -6.62 4.23 -5.36
C ILE A 10 -6.94 3.25 -6.50
N SER A 11 -6.48 3.58 -7.71
CA SER A 11 -6.56 2.67 -8.86
C SER A 11 -5.32 1.78 -8.91
N LEU A 12 -5.51 0.51 -8.57
CA LEU A 12 -4.49 -0.54 -8.54
C LEU A 12 -4.97 -1.74 -9.35
N GLU A 13 -4.06 -2.37 -10.10
CA GLU A 13 -4.40 -3.59 -10.82
C GLU A 13 -4.72 -4.75 -9.86
N PRO A 14 -5.59 -5.70 -10.26
CA PRO A 14 -6.02 -6.81 -9.40
C PRO A 14 -4.85 -7.62 -8.81
N LEU A 15 -3.79 -7.84 -9.58
CA LEU A 15 -2.58 -8.55 -9.15
C LEU A 15 -1.90 -7.87 -7.96
N PHE A 16 -1.83 -6.54 -7.97
CA PHE A 16 -1.22 -5.79 -6.88
C PHE A 16 -2.12 -5.77 -5.64
N TRP A 17 -3.44 -5.69 -5.82
CA TRP A 17 -4.38 -5.82 -4.70
C TRP A 17 -4.26 -7.16 -4.00
N ASP A 18 -4.13 -8.22 -4.78
CA ASP A 18 -4.00 -9.59 -4.28
C ASP A 18 -2.65 -9.81 -3.56
N ALA A 19 -1.55 -9.28 -4.10
CA ALA A 19 -0.26 -9.26 -3.40
C ALA A 19 -0.31 -8.45 -2.10
N LEU A 20 -0.94 -7.27 -2.12
CA LEU A 20 -1.11 -6.42 -0.94
C LEU A 20 -1.93 -7.13 0.15
N LYS A 21 -3.02 -7.81 -0.22
CA LYS A 21 -3.85 -8.59 0.71
C LYS A 21 -3.05 -9.72 1.35
N ARG A 22 -2.28 -10.48 0.56
CA ARG A 22 -1.39 -11.52 1.10
C ARG A 22 -0.35 -10.96 2.06
N ALA A 23 0.27 -9.83 1.72
CA ALA A 23 1.26 -9.22 2.60
C ALA A 23 0.63 -8.72 3.91
N ALA A 24 -0.59 -8.19 3.85
CA ALA A 24 -1.35 -7.77 5.03
C ALA A 24 -1.71 -8.98 5.91
N ASP A 25 -2.17 -10.08 5.31
CA ASP A 25 -2.49 -11.34 5.98
C ASP A 25 -1.27 -11.97 6.67
N LYS A 26 -0.13 -12.08 5.95
CA LYS A 26 1.15 -12.53 6.51
C LYS A 26 1.58 -11.71 7.75
N ARG A 27 1.25 -10.42 7.78
CA ARG A 27 1.57 -9.51 8.88
C ARG A 27 0.47 -9.43 9.94
N SER A 28 -0.65 -10.15 9.77
CA SER A 28 -1.85 -10.03 10.61
C SER A 28 -2.33 -8.58 10.77
N LEU A 29 -2.25 -7.80 9.68
CA LEU A 29 -2.68 -6.40 9.63
C LEU A 29 -3.85 -6.25 8.66
N PRO A 30 -4.79 -5.34 8.92
CA PRO A 30 -5.80 -5.00 7.93
C PRO A 30 -5.15 -4.21 6.78
N VAL A 31 -5.63 -4.42 5.56
CA VAL A 31 -5.05 -3.82 4.33
C VAL A 31 -4.96 -2.30 4.42
N ASN A 32 -5.94 -1.64 5.04
CA ASN A 32 -5.93 -0.19 5.23
C ASN A 32 -4.77 0.28 6.13
N ALA A 33 -4.42 -0.47 7.18
CA ALA A 33 -3.29 -0.17 8.04
C ALA A 33 -1.97 -0.37 7.30
N LEU A 34 -1.85 -1.43 6.50
CA LEU A 34 -0.67 -1.63 5.66
C LEU A 34 -0.51 -0.49 4.64
N VAL A 35 -1.60 -0.05 4.00
CA VAL A 35 -1.53 1.08 3.08
C VAL A 35 -1.18 2.39 3.80
N ALA A 36 -1.67 2.60 5.03
CA ALA A 36 -1.27 3.76 5.84
C ALA A 36 0.23 3.74 6.17
N GLN A 37 0.81 2.57 6.45
CA GLN A 37 2.26 2.45 6.66
C GLN A 37 3.03 2.80 5.38
N ILE A 38 2.62 2.24 4.24
CA ILE A 38 3.21 2.57 2.93
C ILE A 38 3.08 4.07 2.62
N ASP A 39 1.96 4.70 3.03
CA ASP A 39 1.72 6.13 2.86
C ASP A 39 2.69 7.00 3.67
N VAL A 40 3.03 6.59 4.90
CA VAL A 40 4.04 7.27 5.72
C VAL A 40 5.43 7.05 5.13
N GLU A 41 5.81 5.80 4.84
CA GLU A 41 7.12 5.45 4.28
C GLU A 41 7.41 6.19 2.96
N ARG A 42 6.41 6.34 2.08
CA ARG A 42 6.59 7.07 0.82
C ARG A 42 6.80 8.58 1.02
N LEU A 43 6.27 9.16 2.10
CA LEU A 43 6.40 10.58 2.41
C LEU A 43 7.77 10.90 3.02
N GLU A 44 8.38 9.93 3.70
CA GLU A 44 9.75 10.03 4.23
C GLU A 44 10.82 9.83 3.15
N SER A 45 10.45 9.29 1.98
CA SER A 45 11.35 9.11 0.85
C SER A 45 11.78 10.45 0.23
N ALA A 46 13.05 10.54 -0.18
CA ALA A 46 13.63 11.73 -0.81
C ALA A 46 12.93 12.15 -2.12
N SER A 47 12.13 11.27 -2.72
CA SER A 47 11.30 11.56 -3.89
C SER A 47 9.92 10.93 -3.70
N PRO A 48 9.00 11.62 -3.02
CA PRO A 48 7.67 11.09 -2.77
C PRO A 48 6.91 10.90 -4.09
N CYS A 49 6.35 9.71 -4.29
CA CYS A 49 5.51 9.38 -5.43
C CYS A 49 4.05 9.23 -5.00
N GLY A 50 3.11 9.13 -5.95
CA GLY A 50 1.70 8.88 -5.64
C GLY A 50 1.48 7.55 -4.92
N LEU A 51 0.47 7.48 -4.04
CA LEU A 51 0.20 6.30 -3.19
C LEU A 51 0.04 5.00 -4.00
N ALA A 52 -0.65 5.05 -5.14
CA ALA A 52 -0.79 3.89 -6.02
C ALA A 52 0.57 3.38 -6.52
N SER A 53 1.47 4.29 -6.91
CA SER A 53 2.84 3.93 -7.35
C SER A 53 3.68 3.40 -6.21
N ALA A 54 3.60 4.03 -5.03
CA ALA A 54 4.28 3.53 -3.83
C ALA A 54 3.84 2.12 -3.46
N ILE A 55 2.53 1.84 -3.50
CA ILE A 55 2.01 0.49 -3.25
C ILE A 55 2.55 -0.50 -4.27
N ARG A 56 2.55 -0.18 -5.57
CA ARG A 56 3.09 -1.07 -6.63
C ARG A 56 4.55 -1.40 -6.39
N LEU A 57 5.37 -0.40 -6.04
CA LEU A 57 6.79 -0.59 -5.76
C LEU A 57 6.99 -1.45 -4.51
N TRP A 58 6.27 -1.13 -3.44
CA TRP A 58 6.36 -1.85 -2.18
C TRP A 58 5.98 -3.32 -2.33
N VAL A 59 4.85 -3.64 -2.94
CA VAL A 59 4.43 -5.05 -3.12
C VAL A 59 5.33 -5.79 -4.11
N SER A 60 5.95 -5.10 -5.06
CA SER A 60 6.93 -5.70 -5.97
C SER A 60 8.24 -6.03 -5.27
N ALA A 61 8.67 -5.21 -4.32
CA ALA A 61 9.84 -5.47 -3.48
C ALA A 61 9.59 -6.57 -2.44
N ASN A 62 8.35 -6.74 -1.98
CA ASN A 62 7.96 -7.75 -0.98
C ASN A 62 7.41 -9.05 -1.60
N ARG A 63 7.83 -9.41 -2.84
CA ARG A 63 7.45 -10.69 -3.46
C ARG A 63 8.35 -11.83 -2.95
N GLU A 64 8.00 -12.34 -1.77
CA GLU A 64 8.52 -13.61 -1.23
C GLU A 64 7.45 -14.70 -1.24
#